data_AF-A9WUN7-F1
#
_entry.id   AF-A9WUN7-F1
#
_cell.length_a   1.000
_cell.length_b   1.000
_cell.length_c   1.000
_cell.angle_alpha   90.00
_cell.angle_beta   90.00
_cell.angle_gamma   90.00
#
_symmetry.space_group_name_H-M   'P 1'
#
loop_
_entity.id
_entity.type
_entity.pdbx_description
1 polymer ?
#
loop_
_entity_poly.entity_id
_entity_poly.type
_entity_poly.pdbx_seq_one_letter_code
_entity_poly.pdbx_strand_id
1 'polypeptide(L)'
;MTMWLIDLASKEMTPLASDWDRWGSPQAWLPDGRTVVVTADQNGRSPIFLIDVESGAVRQLSQDDAAYTNVLVGPDGSALFALRSSYAFPSAPVRIEIASGETTALRSPVARPELPGRIEEVSATAQDGSTVRAWLVLPTEGDGPRLCGAFAGSGFVDRIWPRFHPTWLGSLGVGALYGPHGDY
;
A
#
# COMPACT_ATOMS: atom_id res chain seq x y z
N MET A 1 -9.05 -11.22 8.47
CA MET A 1 -9.01 -12.29 7.44
C MET A 1 -7.67 -13.00 7.55
N THR A 2 -7.64 -14.30 7.83
CA THR A 2 -6.41 -15.09 7.98
C THR A 2 -6.02 -15.72 6.65
N MET A 3 -4.72 -15.69 6.29
CA MET A 3 -4.21 -16.40 5.12
C MET A 3 -3.97 -17.87 5.44
N TRP A 4 -4.14 -18.74 4.44
CA TRP A 4 -3.98 -20.18 4.60
C TRP A 4 -3.04 -20.72 3.53
N LEU A 5 -2.14 -21.60 3.93
CA LEU A 5 -1.38 -22.47 3.05
C LEU A 5 -2.18 -23.74 2.83
N ILE A 6 -2.24 -24.22 1.59
CA ILE A 6 -2.90 -25.48 1.24
C ILE A 6 -1.89 -26.41 0.60
N ASP A 7 -1.70 -27.59 1.17
CA ASP A 7 -1.01 -28.69 0.50
C ASP A 7 -1.95 -29.28 -0.55
N LEU A 8 -1.54 -29.27 -1.82
CA LEU A 8 -2.42 -29.71 -2.92
C LEU A 8 -2.60 -31.23 -2.99
N ALA A 9 -1.66 -32.02 -2.45
CA ALA A 9 -1.72 -33.47 -2.47
C ALA A 9 -2.62 -34.00 -1.36
N SER A 10 -2.42 -33.53 -0.13
CA SER A 10 -3.18 -33.93 1.06
C SER A 10 -4.48 -33.13 1.25
N LYS A 11 -4.57 -31.93 0.66
CA LYS A 11 -5.63 -30.93 0.90
C LYS A 11 -5.65 -30.37 2.32
N GLU A 12 -4.58 -30.59 3.08
CA GLU A 12 -4.43 -30.01 4.41
C GLU A 12 -4.27 -28.49 4.31
N MET A 13 -4.88 -27.77 5.25
CA MET A 13 -4.82 -26.32 5.33
C MET A 13 -4.17 -25.89 6.64
N THR A 14 -3.14 -25.06 6.58
CA THR A 14 -2.48 -24.49 7.75
C THR A 14 -2.55 -22.97 7.72
N PRO A 15 -2.80 -22.31 8.86
CA PRO A 15 -2.82 -20.85 8.90
C PRO A 15 -1.41 -20.31 8.65
N LEU A 16 -1.29 -19.34 7.75
CA LEU A 16 -0.03 -18.70 7.40
C LEU A 16 0.05 -17.31 8.06
N ALA A 17 1.16 -17.05 8.76
CA ALA A 17 1.40 -15.80 9.49
C ALA A 17 0.25 -15.41 10.44
N SER A 18 -0.15 -16.34 11.31
CA SER A 18 -1.29 -16.19 12.23
C SER A 18 -1.18 -14.98 13.17
N ASP A 19 0.05 -14.61 13.52
CA ASP A 19 0.32 -13.54 14.48
C ASP A 19 0.46 -12.17 13.79
N TRP A 20 0.31 -12.12 12.46
CA TRP A 20 0.42 -10.89 11.70
C TRP A 20 -0.93 -10.18 11.62
N ASP A 21 -1.04 -9.08 12.35
CA ASP A 21 -2.24 -8.24 12.43
C ASP A 21 -2.42 -7.33 11.20
N ARG A 22 -2.46 -7.93 10.00
CA ARG A 22 -2.81 -7.23 8.76
C ARG A 22 -3.58 -8.16 7.83
N TRP A 23 -4.40 -7.56 6.97
CA TRP A 23 -5.09 -8.30 5.92
C TRP A 23 -4.25 -8.34 4.66
N GLY A 24 -3.51 -9.44 4.51
CA GLY A 24 -2.68 -9.71 3.35
C GLY A 24 -3.48 -10.15 2.13
N SER A 25 -3.05 -9.69 0.96
CA SER A 25 -3.44 -10.17 -0.36
C SER A 25 -2.23 -10.84 -1.02
N PRO A 26 -2.18 -12.18 -1.09
CA PRO A 26 -1.11 -12.91 -1.77
C PRO A 26 -1.02 -12.50 -3.24
N GLN A 27 0.19 -12.18 -3.71
CA GLN A 27 0.45 -11.73 -5.07
C GLN A 27 1.15 -12.81 -5.90
N ALA A 28 2.18 -13.44 -5.33
CA ALA A 28 3.01 -14.42 -6.02
C ALA A 28 3.85 -15.25 -5.05
N TRP A 29 4.39 -16.36 -5.53
CA TRP A 29 5.46 -17.11 -4.86
C TRP A 29 6.81 -16.70 -5.42
N LEU A 30 7.84 -16.66 -4.57
CA LEU A 30 9.22 -16.65 -5.06
C LEU A 30 9.58 -17.99 -5.70
N PRO A 31 10.55 -18.04 -6.64
CA PRO A 31 10.93 -19.28 -7.33
C PRO A 31 11.48 -20.37 -6.39
N ASP A 32 11.87 -20.00 -5.17
CA ASP A 32 12.32 -20.93 -4.13
C ASP A 32 11.18 -21.78 -3.53
N GLY A 33 9.92 -21.42 -3.77
CA GLY A 33 8.75 -22.10 -3.20
C GLY A 33 8.63 -21.97 -1.68
N ARG A 34 9.41 -21.10 -1.04
CA ARG A 34 9.45 -20.90 0.43
C ARG A 34 8.88 -19.56 0.85
N THR A 35 8.86 -18.58 -0.05
CA THR A 35 8.42 -17.23 0.27
C THR A 35 7.19 -16.83 -0.54
N VAL A 36 6.17 -16.30 0.13
CA VAL A 36 5.01 -15.67 -0.50
C VAL A 36 5.17 -14.16 -0.47
N VAL A 37 4.98 -13.52 -1.62
CA VAL A 37 4.90 -12.07 -1.78
C VAL A 37 3.47 -11.64 -1.53
N VAL A 38 3.27 -10.71 -0.60
CA VAL A 38 1.96 -10.25 -0.13
C VAL A 38 1.91 -8.74 -0.14
N THR A 39 0.80 -8.14 -0.55
CA THR A 39 0.50 -6.72 -0.27
C THR A 39 -0.49 -6.65 0.88
N ALA A 40 -0.42 -5.62 1.71
CA ALA A 40 -1.41 -5.41 2.76
C ALA A 40 -1.62 -3.93 3.03
N ASP A 41 -2.83 -3.58 3.47
CA ASP A 41 -3.12 -2.25 3.97
C ASP A 41 -2.27 -1.94 5.22
N GLN A 42 -1.53 -0.84 5.18
CA GLN A 42 -0.80 -0.33 6.33
C GLN A 42 -0.83 1.19 6.34
N ASN A 43 -1.58 1.77 7.28
CA ASN A 43 -1.67 3.22 7.46
C ASN A 43 -2.05 3.98 6.17
N GLY A 44 -2.95 3.41 5.35
CA GLY A 44 -3.38 3.94 4.05
C GLY A 44 -2.30 3.93 2.95
N ARG A 45 -1.26 3.11 3.13
CA ARG A 45 -0.36 2.62 2.08
C ARG A 45 -0.71 1.16 1.76
N SER A 46 -0.11 0.65 0.68
CA SER A 46 -0.15 -0.78 0.33
C SER A 46 1.27 -1.31 0.11
N PRO A 47 2.08 -1.44 1.17
CA PRO A 47 3.42 -1.98 1.06
C PRO A 47 3.43 -3.46 0.68
N ILE A 48 4.58 -3.88 0.16
CA ILE A 48 4.91 -5.28 -0.11
C ILE A 48 5.57 -5.90 1.11
N PHE A 49 5.14 -7.12 1.43
CA PHE A 49 5.69 -8.00 2.46
C PHE A 49 6.11 -9.32 1.84
N LEU A 50 7.04 -9.97 2.53
CA LEU A 50 7.53 -11.30 2.22
C LEU A 50 7.25 -12.17 3.44
N ILE A 51 6.60 -13.31 3.21
CA ILE A 51 6.24 -14.26 4.26
C ILE A 51 6.96 -15.56 3.99
N ASP A 52 7.79 -15.96 4.94
CA ASP A 52 8.38 -17.30 4.94
C ASP A 52 7.32 -18.32 5.36
N VAL A 53 7.15 -19.36 4.55
CA VAL A 53 6.04 -20.31 4.69
C VAL A 53 6.27 -21.35 5.77
N GLU A 54 7.52 -21.66 6.08
CA GLU A 54 7.88 -22.64 7.11
C GLU A 54 7.71 -22.03 8.51
N SER A 55 8.23 -20.82 8.71
CA SER A 55 8.22 -20.12 10.00
C SER A 55 7.03 -19.19 10.21
N GLY A 56 6.35 -18.77 9.14
CA GLY A 56 5.34 -17.71 9.18
C GLY A 56 5.93 -16.30 9.39
N ALA A 57 7.25 -16.15 9.34
CA ALA A 57 7.91 -14.86 9.58
C ALA A 57 7.57 -13.86 8.47
N VAL A 58 7.12 -12.66 8.88
CA VAL A 58 6.75 -11.58 7.96
C VAL A 58 7.83 -10.50 7.95
N ARG A 59 8.31 -10.16 6.76
CA ARG A 59 9.24 -9.05 6.52
C ARG A 59 8.61 -8.01 5.60
N GLN A 60 8.51 -6.77 6.05
CA GLN A 60 8.13 -5.66 5.17
C GLN A 60 9.29 -5.35 4.21
N LEU A 61 9.02 -5.40 2.90
CA LEU A 61 10.01 -5.16 1.86
C LEU A 61 10.07 -3.68 1.46
N SER A 62 8.92 -3.06 1.20
CA SER A 62 8.84 -1.64 0.81
C SER A 62 8.52 -0.77 2.02
N GLN A 63 9.32 0.28 2.26
CA GLN A 63 9.22 1.15 3.45
C GLN A 63 8.84 2.60 3.14
N ASP A 64 8.35 2.86 1.93
CA ASP A 64 8.03 4.19 1.43
C ASP A 64 6.52 4.50 1.44
N ASP A 65 6.19 5.78 1.22
CA ASP A 65 4.80 6.27 1.18
C ASP A 65 4.13 5.99 -0.17
N ALA A 66 3.96 4.71 -0.48
CA ALA A 66 3.36 4.25 -1.73
C ALA A 66 2.42 3.05 -1.55
N ALA A 67 1.58 2.84 -2.56
CA ALA A 67 0.86 1.61 -2.77
C ALA A 67 1.45 0.87 -3.97
N TYR A 68 1.54 -0.46 -3.83
CA TYR A 68 2.05 -1.35 -4.86
C TYR A 68 0.92 -2.26 -5.36
N THR A 69 0.77 -2.34 -6.68
CA THR A 69 -0.19 -3.22 -7.36
C THR A 69 0.49 -3.97 -8.49
N ASN A 70 -0.19 -5.00 -9.01
CA ASN A 70 0.29 -5.79 -10.15
C ASN A 70 1.71 -6.33 -9.93
N VAL A 71 1.95 -6.88 -8.74
CA VAL A 71 3.27 -7.35 -8.32
C VAL A 71 3.60 -8.66 -9.06
N LEU A 72 4.77 -8.69 -9.69
CA LEU A 72 5.32 -9.83 -10.43
C LEU A 72 6.71 -10.15 -9.91
N VAL A 73 7.08 -11.42 -9.89
CA VAL A 73 8.41 -11.86 -9.47
C VAL A 73 9.31 -12.00 -10.70
N GLY A 74 10.53 -11.49 -10.60
CA GLY A 74 11.56 -11.68 -11.61
C GLY A 74 11.93 -13.16 -11.77
N PRO A 75 12.27 -13.65 -12.98
CA PRO A 75 12.57 -15.07 -13.20
C PRO A 75 13.72 -15.62 -12.35
N ASP A 76 14.68 -14.77 -12.01
CA ASP A 76 15.83 -15.10 -11.15
C ASP A 76 15.52 -15.01 -9.64
N GLY A 77 14.31 -14.59 -9.27
CA GLY A 77 13.90 -14.39 -7.88
C GLY A 77 14.64 -13.26 -7.17
N SER A 78 15.38 -12.41 -7.88
CA SER A 78 16.20 -11.34 -7.27
C SER A 78 15.42 -10.04 -7.07
N ALA A 79 14.35 -9.84 -7.83
CA ALA A 79 13.57 -8.62 -7.81
C ALA A 79 12.09 -8.85 -8.05
N LEU A 80 11.28 -7.87 -7.65
CA LEU A 80 9.89 -7.74 -8.01
C LEU A 80 9.72 -6.62 -9.04
N PHE A 81 8.70 -6.74 -9.86
CA PHE A 81 8.20 -5.68 -10.74
C PHE A 81 6.80 -5.33 -10.29
N ALA A 82 6.48 -4.05 -10.20
CA ALA A 82 5.17 -3.62 -9.74
C ALA A 82 4.77 -2.28 -10.35
N LEU A 83 3.50 -1.94 -10.21
CA LEU A 83 3.01 -0.58 -10.35
C LEU A 83 3.04 0.10 -8.98
N ARG A 84 3.69 1.26 -8.91
CA ARG A 84 3.83 2.06 -7.68
C ARG A 84 3.08 3.38 -7.84
N SER A 85 2.13 3.68 -6.96
CA SER A 85 1.41 4.95 -6.92
C SER A 85 1.38 5.54 -5.51
N SER A 86 1.03 6.82 -5.41
CA SER A 86 0.69 7.44 -4.14
C SER A 86 -0.27 8.60 -4.38
N TYR A 87 -0.65 9.31 -3.32
CA TYR A 87 -1.35 10.58 -3.47
C TYR A 87 -0.50 11.63 -4.21
N ALA A 88 0.84 11.53 -4.13
CA ALA A 88 1.76 12.48 -4.71
C ALA A 88 2.15 12.19 -6.16
N PHE A 89 1.84 11.01 -6.69
CA PHE A 89 2.21 10.66 -8.06
C PHE A 89 1.34 9.56 -8.67
N PRO A 90 1.13 9.60 -10.00
CA PRO A 90 0.44 8.53 -10.72
C PRO A 90 1.20 7.21 -10.66
N SER A 91 0.47 6.15 -10.96
CA SER A 91 1.02 4.81 -11.11
C SER A 91 2.16 4.81 -12.13
N ALA A 92 3.30 4.23 -11.74
CA ALA A 92 4.47 4.07 -12.59
C ALA A 92 5.12 2.70 -12.35
N PRO A 93 5.70 2.08 -13.39
CA PRO A 93 6.40 0.81 -13.23
C PRO A 93 7.69 0.97 -12.43
N VAL A 94 7.95 0.02 -11.54
CA VAL A 94 9.16 -0.02 -10.72
C VAL A 94 9.75 -1.43 -10.69
N ARG A 95 11.05 -1.51 -10.41
CA ARG A 95 11.76 -2.72 -9.99
C ARG A 95 12.10 -2.58 -8.51
N ILE A 96 11.78 -3.57 -7.69
CA ILE A 96 12.14 -3.63 -6.27
C ILE A 96 13.12 -4.77 -6.05
N GLU A 97 14.30 -4.51 -5.49
CA GLU A 97 15.23 -5.59 -5.12
C GLU A 97 14.71 -6.33 -3.89
N ILE A 98 14.67 -7.67 -3.94
CA ILE A 98 14.13 -8.48 -2.82
C ILE A 98 15.06 -8.46 -1.59
N ALA A 99 16.37 -8.38 -1.81
CA ALA A 99 17.37 -8.40 -0.74
C ALA A 99 17.32 -7.14 0.12
N SER A 100 17.27 -5.96 -0.50
CA SER A 100 17.32 -4.67 0.20
C SER A 100 15.99 -3.93 0.32
N GLY A 101 15.03 -4.21 -0.58
CA GLY A 101 13.84 -3.37 -0.76
C GLY A 101 14.09 -2.11 -1.60
N GLU A 102 15.29 -1.92 -2.15
CA GLU A 102 15.61 -0.78 -3.02
C GLU A 102 14.67 -0.75 -4.22
N THR A 103 14.02 0.39 -4.42
CA THR A 103 13.02 0.58 -5.47
C THR A 103 13.54 1.53 -6.53
N THR A 104 13.70 1.00 -7.75
CA THR A 104 14.13 1.77 -8.93
C THR A 104 12.94 2.03 -9.85
N ALA A 105 12.73 3.29 -10.24
CA ALA A 105 11.76 3.63 -11.26
C ALA A 105 12.18 3.07 -12.62
N LEU A 106 11.24 2.44 -13.34
CA LEU A 106 11.45 2.00 -14.71
C LEU A 106 10.99 3.07 -15.70
N ARG A 107 11.46 2.97 -16.94
CA ARG A 107 11.08 3.93 -17.99
C ARG A 107 9.56 3.95 -18.17
N SER A 108 9.00 5.15 -18.05
CA SER A 108 7.60 5.45 -18.33
C SER A 108 7.51 6.29 -19.61
N PRO A 109 6.48 6.09 -20.46
CA PRO A 109 6.27 6.93 -21.65
C PRO A 109 5.92 8.38 -21.29
N VAL A 110 5.51 8.65 -20.05
CA VAL A 110 5.12 9.97 -19.57
C VAL A 110 5.96 10.33 -18.35
N ALA A 111 6.50 11.56 -18.36
CA ALA A 111 7.20 12.12 -17.21
C ALA A 111 6.24 12.36 -16.04
N ARG A 112 6.74 12.26 -14.81
CA ARG A 112 5.94 12.56 -13.63
C ARG A 112 5.55 14.05 -13.66
N PRO A 113 4.26 14.39 -13.53
CA PRO A 113 3.85 15.79 -13.42
C PRO A 113 4.36 16.39 -12.12
N GLU A 114 4.73 17.67 -12.16
CA GLU A 114 4.94 18.45 -10.95
C GLU A 114 3.59 18.81 -10.33
N LEU A 115 3.49 18.69 -9.00
CA LEU A 115 2.26 19.06 -8.30
C LEU A 115 2.25 20.57 -8.02
N PRO A 116 1.14 21.28 -8.30
CA PRO A 116 0.96 22.65 -7.87
C PRO A 116 0.61 22.66 -6.37
N GLY A 117 1.60 22.35 -5.53
CA GLY A 117 1.42 22.24 -4.09
C GLY A 117 2.22 21.11 -3.47
N ARG A 118 1.92 20.85 -2.20
CA ARG A 118 2.48 19.75 -1.43
C ARG A 118 1.37 18.92 -0.79
N ILE A 119 1.70 17.68 -0.48
CA ILE A 119 0.83 16.78 0.26
C ILE A 119 1.43 16.58 1.64
N GLU A 120 0.64 16.79 2.68
CA GLU A 120 1.02 16.54 4.07
C GLU A 120 0.14 15.45 4.65
N GLU A 121 0.75 14.46 5.30
CA GLU A 121 0.00 13.55 6.16
C GLU A 121 -0.27 14.25 7.49
N VAL A 122 -1.53 14.15 7.95
CA VAL A 122 -1.95 14.58 9.27
C VAL A 122 -2.57 13.44 10.02
N SER A 123 -2.43 13.46 11.34
CA SER A 123 -3.09 12.50 12.23
C SER A 123 -3.86 13.21 13.34
N ALA A 124 -4.92 12.55 13.80
CA ALA A 124 -5.70 12.96 14.94
C ALA A 124 -6.04 11.72 15.78
N THR A 125 -6.16 11.90 17.09
CA THR A 125 -6.63 10.84 17.99
C THR A 125 -8.14 10.97 18.14
N ALA A 126 -8.88 9.93 17.77
CA ALA A 126 -10.32 9.86 17.98
C ALA A 126 -10.64 9.71 19.48
N GLN A 127 -11.92 9.89 19.83
CA GLN A 127 -12.38 9.84 21.22
C GLN A 127 -12.14 8.47 21.89
N ASP A 128 -12.07 7.41 21.10
CA ASP A 128 -11.77 6.04 21.54
C ASP A 128 -10.26 5.74 21.65
N GLY A 129 -9.40 6.72 21.40
CA GLY A 129 -7.94 6.56 21.42
C GLY A 129 -7.34 6.04 20.11
N SER A 130 -8.15 5.69 19.11
CA SER A 130 -7.65 5.28 17.79
C SER A 130 -7.01 6.45 17.04
N THR A 131 -5.98 6.17 16.24
CA THR A 131 -5.34 7.20 15.38
C THR A 131 -6.02 7.23 14.03
N VAL A 132 -6.64 8.37 13.70
CA VAL A 132 -7.15 8.68 12.37
C VAL A 132 -6.07 9.38 11.57
N ARG A 133 -5.79 8.90 10.37
CA ARG A 133 -4.84 9.52 9.43
C ARG A 133 -5.58 10.11 8.24
N ALA A 134 -5.08 11.22 7.72
CA ALA A 134 -5.57 11.85 6.51
C ALA A 134 -4.43 12.51 5.74
N TRP A 135 -4.70 12.89 4.49
CA TRP A 135 -3.79 13.67 3.66
C TRP A 135 -4.41 15.02 3.33
N LEU A 136 -3.63 16.09 3.49
CA LEU A 136 -3.96 17.44 3.10
C LEU A 136 -3.20 17.78 1.81
N VAL A 137 -3.90 18.31 0.82
CA VAL A 137 -3.27 18.94 -0.34
C VAL A 137 -3.23 20.45 -0.10
N LEU A 138 -2.05 21.03 -0.14
CA LEU A 138 -1.80 22.41 0.23
C LEU A 138 -1.11 23.15 -0.92
N PRO A 139 -1.47 24.40 -1.22
CA PRO A 139 -0.76 25.20 -2.21
C PRO A 139 0.68 25.49 -1.78
N THR A 140 1.56 25.74 -2.75
CA THR A 140 2.98 26.07 -2.52
C THR A 140 3.16 27.45 -1.90
N GLU A 141 2.26 28.40 -2.18
CA GLU A 141 2.28 29.78 -1.65
C GLU A 141 0.89 30.25 -1.18
N GLY A 142 0.85 31.04 -0.09
CA GLY A 142 -0.35 31.67 0.47
C GLY A 142 -0.63 31.37 1.95
N ASP A 143 -1.25 32.33 2.65
CA ASP A 143 -1.60 32.25 4.08
C ASP A 143 -2.66 31.17 4.35
N GLY A 144 -2.19 30.01 4.81
CA GLY A 144 -2.99 29.01 5.51
C GLY A 144 -3.52 27.86 4.65
N PRO A 145 -3.80 26.70 5.29
CA PRO A 145 -4.33 25.53 4.62
C PRO A 145 -5.70 25.85 3.99
N ARG A 146 -5.80 25.71 2.67
CA ARG A 146 -7.08 25.78 1.95
C ARG A 146 -7.57 24.37 1.71
N LEU A 147 -8.80 24.10 2.12
CA LEU A 147 -9.47 22.80 2.09
C LEU A 147 -9.28 22.10 0.73
N CYS A 148 -8.71 20.90 0.68
CA CYS A 148 -8.70 20.02 -0.50
C CYS A 148 -9.26 18.65 -0.11
N GLY A 149 -10.03 18.04 -1.01
CA GLY A 149 -10.89 16.88 -0.74
C GLY A 149 -10.23 15.72 0.01
N ALA A 150 -10.97 15.13 0.94
CA ALA A 150 -10.61 13.89 1.61
C ALA A 150 -11.26 12.70 0.89
N PHE A 151 -10.52 11.60 0.77
CA PHE A 151 -11.08 10.30 0.40
C PHE A 151 -11.03 9.38 1.61
N ALA A 152 -12.16 8.77 1.96
CA ALA A 152 -12.13 7.47 2.59
C ALA A 152 -12.99 6.51 1.79
N GLY A 153 -12.54 5.26 1.74
CA GLY A 153 -13.41 4.14 1.52
C GLY A 153 -13.09 3.11 2.57
N SER A 154 -14.13 2.63 3.23
CA SER A 154 -14.13 1.29 3.81
C SER A 154 -14.60 0.33 2.72
N GLY A 155 -13.84 -0.72 2.45
CA GLY A 155 -14.36 -1.89 1.75
C GLY A 155 -13.58 -2.38 0.52
N PHE A 156 -13.25 -3.67 0.59
CA PHE A 156 -12.78 -4.56 -0.48
C PHE A 156 -11.45 -4.18 -1.18
N VAL A 157 -10.59 -5.20 -1.24
CA VAL A 157 -9.18 -5.29 -1.66
C VAL A 157 -8.86 -4.67 -3.05
N ASP A 158 -9.82 -4.11 -3.76
CA ASP A 158 -9.69 -3.76 -5.19
C ASP A 158 -10.11 -2.33 -5.59
N ARG A 159 -10.63 -1.47 -4.70
CA ARG A 159 -11.21 -0.17 -5.14
C ARG A 159 -10.75 1.14 -4.49
N ILE A 160 -9.97 1.15 -3.40
CA ILE A 160 -9.66 2.41 -2.68
C ILE A 160 -8.16 2.56 -2.38
N TRP A 161 -7.32 2.18 -3.34
CA TRP A 161 -5.89 2.48 -3.27
C TRP A 161 -5.64 3.98 -3.54
N PRO A 162 -4.54 4.57 -3.06
CA PRO A 162 -4.18 5.95 -3.40
C PRO A 162 -3.99 6.05 -4.92
N ARG A 163 -5.07 6.45 -5.59
CA ARG A 163 -5.10 6.74 -7.01
C ARG A 163 -4.94 8.23 -7.12
N PHE A 164 -3.76 8.62 -7.61
CA PHE A 164 -3.58 9.93 -8.20
C PHE A 164 -4.73 10.19 -9.19
N HIS A 165 -5.34 11.37 -9.07
CA HIS A 165 -6.36 11.79 -10.01
C HIS A 165 -6.15 13.27 -10.34
N PRO A 166 -6.05 13.63 -11.63
CA PRO A 166 -5.55 14.94 -12.03
C PRO A 166 -6.52 16.10 -11.75
N THR A 167 -7.83 15.84 -11.65
CA THR A 167 -8.83 16.90 -11.39
C THR A 167 -8.95 17.30 -9.91
N TRP A 168 -8.29 16.59 -8.99
CA TRP A 168 -8.30 16.92 -7.54
C TRP A 168 -7.64 18.25 -7.26
N LEU A 169 -6.77 18.67 -8.17
CA LEU A 169 -6.05 19.94 -8.12
C LEU A 169 -6.93 21.14 -8.52
N GLY A 170 -8.19 20.92 -8.94
CA GLY A 170 -9.10 21.97 -9.44
C GLY A 170 -10.27 22.34 -8.52
N SER A 171 -10.54 21.62 -7.42
CA SER A 171 -11.72 21.86 -6.58
C SER A 171 -11.46 21.63 -5.08
N LEU A 172 -11.68 22.68 -4.27
CA LEU A 172 -11.31 22.83 -2.86
C LEU A 172 -12.50 22.54 -1.91
N GLY A 173 -12.37 21.66 -0.92
CA GLY A 173 -13.39 21.32 0.11
C GLY A 173 -12.94 20.22 1.11
N VAL A 174 -13.46 20.16 2.34
CA VAL A 174 -13.02 19.26 3.46
C VAL A 174 -14.18 18.45 4.05
N GLY A 175 -13.86 17.23 4.49
CA GLY A 175 -14.63 16.44 5.45
C GLY A 175 -13.70 15.51 6.25
N ALA A 176 -14.06 15.19 7.50
CA ALA A 176 -13.37 14.23 8.37
C ALA A 176 -14.07 12.87 8.31
N LEU A 177 -13.32 11.76 8.39
CA LEU A 177 -13.89 10.40 8.32
C LEU A 177 -13.39 9.51 9.46
N TYR A 178 -14.34 8.74 9.98
CA TYR A 178 -14.30 7.86 11.15
C TYR A 178 -14.39 6.41 10.67
N GLY A 179 -13.66 5.50 11.32
CA GLY A 179 -13.82 4.06 11.18
C GLY A 179 -13.47 3.40 12.52
N PRO A 180 -14.44 2.80 13.23
CA PRO A 180 -14.15 2.17 14.51
C PRO A 180 -13.28 0.93 14.29
N HIS A 181 -12.22 0.80 15.08
CA HIS A 181 -11.67 -0.50 15.43
C HIS A 181 -12.71 -1.16 16.35
N GLY A 182 -13.48 -2.10 15.82
CA GLY A 182 -14.40 -2.92 16.59
C GLY A 182 -14.25 -4.36 16.15
N ASP A 183 -13.74 -5.19 17.06
CA ASP A 183 -13.81 -6.65 16.99
C ASP A 183 -15.25 -7.09 16.70
N TYR A 184 -15.49 -7.75 15.56
CA TYR A 184 -16.51 -8.80 15.37
C TYR A 184 -16.17 -9.65 14.14
#